data_AF-R7URZ4-F1
#
_entry.id   AF-R7URZ4-F1
#
_cell.length_a   1.000
_cell.length_b   1.000
_cell.length_c   1.000
_cell.angle_alpha   90.00
_cell.angle_beta   90.00
_cell.angle_gamma   90.00
#
_symmetry.space_group_name_H-M   'P 1'
#
loop_
_entity.id
_entity.type
_entity.pdbx_description
1 polymer ?
#
loop_
_entity_poly.entity_id
_entity_poly.type
_entity_poly.pdbx_seq_one_letter_code
_entity_poly.pdbx_strand_id
1 'polypeptide(L)'
;MELDFNNKQGGKLYGQVMAKQEAFLDNINKEYLENDDFKEIEELEEKLSSFKDKFMDFDLNNDGDIDFEGMKRMMEKLGQAKTHLELKKMISEVDKSNTGVICYRDFVDMMLGAKTSVLKLILLFEEKMRQANETSRPKGQPPKRSLADLP
;
A
#
# COMPACT_ATOMS: atom_id res chain seq x y z
N MET A 1 1.49 -3.29 33.99
CA MET A 1 1.77 -2.15 33.11
C MET A 1 0.81 -2.32 31.94
N GLU A 2 -0.31 -1.61 31.97
CA GLU A 2 -1.30 -1.66 30.89
C GLU A 2 -0.69 -1.11 29.60
N LEU A 3 -0.95 -1.81 28.50
CA LEU A 3 -0.47 -1.46 27.17
C LEU A 3 -1.34 -0.33 26.61
N ASP A 4 -0.73 0.83 26.37
CA ASP A 4 -1.39 1.94 25.68
C ASP A 4 -1.30 1.74 24.17
N PHE A 5 -2.43 1.36 23.56
CA PHE A 5 -2.54 1.13 22.11
C PHE A 5 -2.47 2.43 21.28
N ASN A 6 -2.52 3.60 21.91
CA ASN A 6 -2.36 4.89 21.23
C ASN A 6 -0.90 5.32 21.10
N ASN A 7 0.04 4.68 21.82
CA ASN A 7 1.47 4.97 21.69
C ASN A 7 2.17 3.94 20.79
N LYS A 8 2.18 4.21 19.48
CA LYS A 8 2.82 3.35 18.47
C LYS A 8 4.36 3.51 18.41
N GLN A 9 4.97 4.35 19.26
CA GLN A 9 6.43 4.49 19.29
C GLN A 9 7.07 3.40 20.14
N GLY A 10 7.72 2.46 19.45
CA GLY A 10 8.55 1.42 20.05
C GLY A 10 8.71 0.25 19.08
N GLY A 11 9.94 -0.04 18.67
CA GLY A 11 10.21 -1.01 17.59
C GLY A 11 9.54 -2.37 17.77
N LYS A 12 9.38 -2.85 19.01
CA LYS A 12 8.74 -4.15 19.29
C LYS A 12 7.22 -4.15 19.11
N LEU A 13 6.51 -3.13 19.62
CA LEU A 13 5.05 -3.06 19.52
C LEU A 13 4.63 -2.73 18.08
N TYR A 14 5.31 -1.77 17.46
CA TYR A 14 5.12 -1.42 16.06
C TYR A 14 5.29 -2.65 15.14
N GLY A 15 6.36 -3.43 15.35
CA GLY A 15 6.59 -4.66 14.58
C GLY A 15 5.49 -5.70 14.76
N GLN A 16 4.91 -5.84 15.96
CA GLN A 16 3.79 -6.76 16.19
C GLN A 16 2.50 -6.31 15.48
N VAL A 17 2.23 -5.00 15.46
CA VAL A 17 1.06 -4.45 14.75
C VAL A 17 1.20 -4.70 13.25
N MET A 18 2.38 -4.40 12.69
CA MET A 18 2.63 -4.62 11.27
C MET A 18 2.57 -6.10 10.87
N ALA A 19 3.14 -7.00 11.69
CA ALA A 19 3.07 -8.44 11.42
C ALA A 19 1.62 -8.97 11.46
N LYS A 20 0.77 -8.45 12.34
CA LYS A 20 -0.66 -8.83 12.39
C LYS A 20 -1.39 -8.36 11.13
N GLN A 21 -1.12 -7.13 10.71
CA GLN A 21 -1.70 -6.58 9.49
C GLN A 21 -1.24 -7.37 8.27
N GLU A 22 0.05 -7.63 8.12
CA GLU A 22 0.61 -8.43 7.04
C GLU A 22 -0.06 -9.82 6.96
N ALA A 23 -0.16 -10.52 8.09
CA ALA A 23 -0.82 -11.82 8.15
C ALA A 23 -2.31 -11.76 7.76
N PHE A 24 -3.00 -10.66 8.09
CA PHE A 24 -4.39 -10.44 7.66
C PHE A 24 -4.49 -10.25 6.15
N LEU A 25 -3.61 -9.43 5.56
CA LEU A 25 -3.57 -9.21 4.11
C LEU A 25 -3.18 -10.49 3.36
N ASP A 26 -2.27 -11.29 3.90
CA ASP A 26 -1.89 -12.59 3.34
C ASP A 26 -3.07 -13.58 3.32
N ASN A 27 -3.93 -13.56 4.35
CA ASN A 27 -5.12 -14.39 4.35
C ASN A 27 -6.11 -13.95 3.27
N ILE A 28 -6.28 -12.64 3.06
CA ILE A 28 -7.11 -12.14 1.96
C ILE A 28 -6.50 -12.57 0.61
N ASN A 29 -5.19 -12.45 0.43
CA ASN A 29 -4.52 -12.87 -0.81
C ASN A 29 -4.75 -14.36 -1.11
N LYS A 30 -4.73 -15.24 -0.08
CA LYS A 30 -5.06 -16.67 -0.27
C LYS A 30 -6.47 -16.89 -0.80
N GLU A 31 -7.45 -16.13 -0.30
CA GLU A 31 -8.82 -16.22 -0.82
C GLU A 31 -8.90 -15.86 -2.32
N TYR A 32 -8.13 -14.85 -2.77
CA TYR A 32 -8.05 -14.51 -4.19
C TYR A 32 -7.34 -15.59 -5.03
N LEU A 33 -6.32 -16.24 -4.49
CA LEU A 33 -5.61 -17.34 -5.17
C LEU A 33 -6.47 -18.61 -5.32
N GLU A 34 -7.35 -18.86 -4.35
CA GLU A 34 -8.24 -20.02 -4.36
C GLU A 34 -9.49 -19.81 -5.24
N ASN A 35 -9.88 -18.55 -5.48
CA ASN A 35 -11.06 -18.19 -6.26
C ASN A 35 -10.86 -18.45 -7.78
N ASP A 36 -11.74 -19.27 -8.35
CA ASP A 36 -11.75 -19.63 -9.77
C ASP A 36 -11.83 -18.42 -10.72
N ASP A 37 -12.47 -17.32 -10.32
CA ASP A 37 -12.65 -16.11 -11.14
C ASP A 37 -11.32 -15.43 -11.48
N PHE A 38 -10.26 -15.66 -10.69
CA PHE A 38 -8.96 -15.02 -10.87
C PHE A 38 -7.85 -15.99 -11.31
N LYS A 39 -8.12 -17.30 -11.43
CA LYS A 39 -7.11 -18.32 -11.76
C LYS A 39 -6.45 -18.15 -13.13
N GLU A 40 -7.15 -17.50 -14.05
CA GLU A 40 -6.63 -17.22 -15.40
C GLU A 40 -5.67 -16.01 -15.43
N ILE A 41 -5.57 -15.24 -14.34
CA ILE A 41 -4.67 -14.09 -14.27
C ILE A 41 -3.24 -14.59 -14.11
N GLU A 42 -2.43 -14.38 -15.14
CA GLU A 42 -0.99 -14.65 -15.10
C GLU A 42 -0.32 -13.89 -13.95
N GLU A 43 0.60 -14.55 -13.26
CA GLU A 43 1.39 -13.98 -12.16
C GLU A 43 0.53 -13.39 -11.03
N LEU A 44 -0.66 -13.97 -10.77
CA LEU A 44 -1.58 -13.48 -9.75
C LEU A 44 -0.92 -13.38 -8.37
N GLU A 45 -0.16 -14.39 -7.95
CA GLU A 45 0.53 -14.40 -6.65
C GLU A 45 1.51 -13.22 -6.52
N GLU A 46 2.32 -12.98 -7.55
CA GLU A 46 3.28 -11.86 -7.56
C GLU A 46 2.55 -10.51 -7.56
N LYS A 47 1.45 -10.38 -8.31
CA LYS A 47 0.60 -9.17 -8.32
C LYS A 47 -0.01 -8.91 -6.95
N LEU A 48 -0.59 -9.91 -6.31
CA LEU A 48 -1.17 -9.81 -4.98
C LEU A 48 -0.13 -9.44 -3.92
N SER A 49 1.08 -9.97 -4.03
CA SER A 49 2.21 -9.57 -3.19
C SER A 49 2.57 -8.09 -3.38
N SER A 50 2.69 -7.62 -4.63
CA SER A 50 2.94 -6.20 -4.93
C SER A 50 1.82 -5.28 -4.41
N PHE A 51 0.56 -5.72 -4.53
CA PHE A 51 -0.59 -4.95 -4.04
C PHE A 51 -0.60 -4.86 -2.51
N LYS A 52 -0.25 -5.95 -1.82
CA LYS A 52 -0.07 -5.96 -0.37
C LYS A 52 0.98 -4.94 0.06
N ASP A 53 2.16 -5.00 -0.54
CA ASP A 53 3.27 -4.10 -0.19
C ASP A 53 2.88 -2.63 -0.39
N LYS A 54 2.25 -2.32 -1.52
CA LYS A 54 1.72 -0.97 -1.79
C LYS A 54 0.67 -0.54 -0.78
N PHE A 55 -0.27 -1.41 -0.43
CA PHE A 55 -1.32 -1.08 0.52
C PHE A 55 -0.76 -0.81 1.92
N MET A 56 0.21 -1.62 2.38
CA MET A 56 0.92 -1.40 3.64
C MET A 56 1.72 -0.09 3.66
N ASP A 57 2.19 0.37 2.49
CA ASP A 57 2.85 1.66 2.33
C ASP A 57 1.91 2.87 2.45
N PHE A 58 0.59 2.65 2.30
CA PHE A 58 -0.44 3.68 2.28
C PHE A 58 -1.34 3.69 3.52
N ASP A 59 -1.58 2.55 4.16
CA ASP A 59 -2.27 2.44 5.44
C ASP A 59 -1.32 2.87 6.59
N LEU A 60 -1.21 4.19 6.77
CA LEU A 60 -0.31 4.81 7.75
C LEU A 60 -0.90 4.82 9.17
N ASN A 61 -2.19 4.55 9.31
CA ASN A 61 -2.97 4.52 10.54
C ASN A 61 -3.14 3.09 11.09
N ASN A 62 -2.71 2.05 10.35
CA ASN A 62 -2.79 0.64 10.73
C ASN A 62 -4.18 0.23 11.22
N ASP A 63 -5.22 0.89 10.74
CA ASP A 63 -6.61 0.54 10.98
C ASP A 63 -7.13 -0.44 9.92
N GLY A 64 -6.33 -0.73 8.89
CA GLY A 64 -6.59 -1.74 7.88
C GLY A 64 -7.28 -1.20 6.62
N ASP A 65 -7.59 0.11 6.59
CA ASP A 65 -8.33 0.76 5.53
C ASP A 65 -7.65 2.08 5.12
N ILE A 66 -7.78 2.46 3.85
CA ILE A 66 -7.32 3.77 3.36
C ILE A 66 -8.49 4.75 3.51
N ASP A 67 -8.40 5.57 4.54
CA ASP A 67 -9.32 6.66 4.80
C ASP A 67 -8.99 7.92 3.97
N PHE A 68 -9.76 8.99 4.16
CA PHE A 68 -9.52 10.24 3.44
C PHE A 68 -8.12 10.82 3.69
N GLU A 69 -7.62 10.75 4.93
CA GLU A 69 -6.29 11.25 5.25
C GLU A 69 -5.18 10.36 4.70
N GLY A 70 -5.35 9.03 4.72
CA GLY A 70 -4.48 8.06 4.06
C GLY A 70 -4.38 8.32 2.56
N MET A 71 -5.52 8.49 1.89
CA MET A 71 -5.58 8.83 0.47
C MET A 71 -4.86 10.15 0.15
N LYS A 72 -5.08 11.19 0.97
CA LYS A 72 -4.40 12.49 0.82
C LYS A 72 -2.88 12.33 0.94
N ARG A 73 -2.41 11.67 1.99
CA ARG A 73 -0.99 11.44 2.25
C ARG A 73 -0.33 10.63 1.15
N MET A 74 -1.02 9.60 0.64
CA MET A 74 -0.57 8.82 -0.51
C MET A 74 -0.36 9.73 -1.73
N MET A 75 -1.35 10.54 -2.10
CA MET A 75 -1.24 11.43 -3.26
C MET A 75 -0.12 12.46 -3.12
N GLU A 76 0.11 12.98 -1.91
CA GLU A 76 1.24 13.88 -1.61
C GLU A 76 2.60 13.16 -1.74
N LYS A 77 2.73 11.93 -1.19
CA LYS A 77 3.95 11.09 -1.31
C LYS A 77 4.30 10.79 -2.77
N LEU A 78 3.28 10.60 -3.62
CA LEU A 78 3.43 10.37 -5.06
C LEU A 78 3.69 11.65 -5.88
N GLY A 79 3.76 12.83 -5.23
CA GLY A 79 3.94 14.11 -5.92
C GLY A 79 2.72 14.52 -6.77
N GLN A 80 1.57 13.91 -6.51
CA GLN A 80 0.31 14.07 -7.26
C GLN A 80 -0.76 14.67 -6.36
N ALA A 81 -0.43 15.72 -5.59
CA ALA A 81 -1.38 16.38 -4.70
C ALA A 81 -2.69 16.74 -5.43
N LYS A 82 -3.82 16.36 -4.81
CA LYS A 82 -5.17 16.55 -5.37
C LYS A 82 -6.01 17.43 -4.44
N THR A 83 -7.07 18.00 -5.00
CA THR A 83 -8.07 18.74 -4.23
C THR A 83 -8.92 17.79 -3.37
N HIS A 84 -9.55 18.33 -2.33
CA HIS A 84 -10.47 17.58 -1.45
C HIS A 84 -11.57 16.85 -2.22
N LEU A 85 -12.12 17.52 -3.25
CA LEU A 85 -13.18 16.97 -4.08
C LEU A 85 -12.70 15.81 -4.95
N GLU A 86 -11.51 15.92 -5.54
CA GLU A 86 -10.90 14.84 -6.32
C GLU A 86 -10.60 13.62 -5.45
N LEU A 87 -10.03 13.82 -4.26
CA LEU A 87 -9.76 12.73 -3.33
C LEU A 87 -11.03 11.97 -2.96
N LYS A 88 -12.12 12.69 -2.62
CA LYS A 88 -13.41 12.06 -2.34
C LYS A 88 -13.96 11.28 -3.53
N LYS A 89 -13.84 11.84 -4.74
CA LYS A 89 -14.27 11.15 -5.96
C LYS A 89 -13.47 9.86 -6.19
N MET A 90 -12.15 9.93 -6.04
CA MET A 90 -11.27 8.77 -6.20
C MET A 90 -11.61 7.66 -5.20
N ILE A 91 -11.92 8.00 -3.94
CA ILE A 91 -12.37 7.02 -2.95
C ILE A 91 -13.69 6.40 -3.40
N SER A 92 -14.68 7.21 -3.77
CA SER A 92 -16.00 6.71 -4.20
C SER A 92 -15.97 5.87 -5.50
N GLU A 93 -14.96 6.02 -6.34
CA GLU A 93 -14.77 5.19 -7.54
C GLU A 93 -14.35 3.76 -7.20
N VAL A 94 -13.71 3.57 -6.04
CA VAL A 94 -13.07 2.32 -5.63
C VAL A 94 -13.86 1.63 -4.52
N ASP A 95 -14.38 2.39 -3.56
CA ASP A 95 -15.19 1.91 -2.45
C ASP A 95 -16.53 1.32 -2.95
N LYS A 96 -16.58 -0.01 -3.08
CA LYS A 96 -17.78 -0.72 -3.56
C LYS A 96 -18.86 -0.79 -2.49
N SER A 97 -18.47 -0.71 -1.23
CA SER A 97 -19.35 -0.89 -0.08
C SER A 97 -19.94 0.43 0.44
N ASN A 98 -19.52 1.57 -0.13
CA ASN A 98 -19.91 2.93 0.26
C ASN A 98 -19.65 3.22 1.75
N THR A 99 -18.55 2.71 2.28
CA THR A 99 -18.11 2.94 3.66
C THR A 99 -17.46 4.32 3.84
N GLY A 100 -17.02 4.94 2.74
CA GLY A 100 -16.23 6.17 2.73
C GLY A 100 -14.73 5.94 2.89
N VAL A 101 -14.29 4.68 2.93
CA VAL A 101 -12.89 4.24 3.01
C VAL A 101 -12.64 3.14 1.98
N ILE A 102 -11.38 2.91 1.62
CA ILE A 102 -11.00 1.82 0.72
C ILE A 102 -10.41 0.69 1.57
N CYS A 103 -11.12 -0.44 1.66
CA CYS A 103 -10.54 -1.62 2.29
C CYS A 103 -9.60 -2.36 1.32
N TYR A 104 -8.80 -3.29 1.85
CA TYR A 104 -7.85 -4.03 1.02
C TYR A 104 -8.53 -4.79 -0.14
N ARG A 105 -9.73 -5.34 0.06
CA ARG A 105 -10.46 -6.03 -1.02
C ARG A 105 -10.86 -5.07 -2.14
N ASP A 106 -11.36 -3.88 -1.82
CA ASP A 106 -11.69 -2.85 -2.80
C ASP A 106 -10.46 -2.46 -3.63
N PHE A 107 -9.30 -2.35 -2.96
CA PHE A 107 -8.03 -2.06 -3.60
C PHE A 107 -7.58 -3.16 -4.57
N VAL A 108 -7.58 -4.43 -4.14
CA VAL A 108 -7.22 -5.57 -5.00
C VAL A 108 -8.16 -5.66 -6.20
N ASP A 109 -9.47 -5.54 -5.97
CA ASP A 109 -10.47 -5.57 -7.02
C ASP A 109 -10.31 -4.44 -8.04
N MET A 110 -9.94 -3.24 -7.59
CA MET A 110 -9.60 -2.13 -8.50
C MET A 110 -8.37 -2.47 -9.34
N MET A 111 -7.33 -3.05 -8.74
CA MET A 111 -6.09 -3.38 -9.43
C MET A 111 -6.24 -4.54 -10.43
N LEU A 112 -7.01 -5.58 -10.08
CA LEU A 112 -7.28 -6.72 -10.97
C LEU A 112 -8.39 -6.42 -12.00
N GLY A 113 -9.37 -5.59 -11.66
CA GLY A 113 -10.54 -5.34 -12.49
C GLY A 113 -10.24 -4.65 -13.83
N ALA A 114 -11.07 -4.90 -14.83
CA ALA A 114 -10.96 -4.25 -16.14
C ALA A 114 -11.25 -2.74 -16.11
N LYS A 115 -12.01 -2.27 -15.10
CA LYS A 115 -12.32 -0.85 -14.93
C LYS A 115 -11.06 -0.07 -14.57
N THR A 116 -10.88 1.07 -15.22
CA THR A 116 -9.77 1.98 -14.94
C THR A 116 -10.25 3.08 -14.02
N SER A 117 -9.64 3.22 -12.85
CA SER A 117 -9.83 4.36 -11.95
C SER A 117 -8.63 5.31 -12.04
N VAL A 118 -8.82 6.56 -11.60
CA VAL A 118 -7.71 7.53 -11.57
C VAL A 118 -6.58 7.02 -10.65
N LEU A 119 -6.94 6.40 -9.52
CA LEU A 119 -5.98 5.82 -8.59
C LEU A 119 -5.16 4.71 -9.25
N LYS A 120 -5.81 3.77 -9.97
CA LYS A 120 -5.13 2.70 -10.69
C LYS A 120 -4.13 3.24 -11.70
N LEU A 121 -4.50 4.26 -12.47
CA LEU A 121 -3.59 4.89 -13.44
C LEU A 121 -2.34 5.45 -12.76
N ILE A 122 -2.51 6.21 -11.68
CA ILE A 122 -1.40 6.81 -10.93
C ILE A 122 -0.43 5.72 -10.45
N LEU A 123 -0.95 4.66 -9.84
CA LEU A 123 -0.13 3.57 -9.29
C LEU A 123 0.59 2.74 -10.38
N LEU A 124 -0.02 2.57 -11.55
CA LEU A 124 0.61 1.91 -12.69
C LEU A 124 1.72 2.78 -13.32
N PHE A 125 1.53 4.09 -13.36
CA PHE A 125 2.57 5.02 -13.82
C PHE A 125 3.74 5.07 -12.85
N GLU A 126 3.49 5.07 -11.54
CA GLU A 126 4.54 5.01 -10.51
C GLU A 126 5.42 3.77 -10.68
N GLU A 127 4.84 2.58 -10.85
CA GLU A 127 5.59 1.33 -11.07
C GLU A 127 6.50 1.40 -12.30
N LYS A 128 5.97 1.90 -13.43
CA LYS A 128 6.75 2.07 -14.66
C LYS A 128 7.93 3.03 -14.46
N MET A 129 7.71 4.13 -13.76
CA MET A 129 8.77 5.10 -13.46
C MET A 129 9.80 4.52 -12.47
N ARG A 130 9.37 3.68 -11.52
CA ARG A 130 10.28 3.01 -10.59
C ARG A 130 11.22 2.06 -11.32
N GLN A 131 10.70 1.20 -12.20
CA GLN A 131 11.50 0.27 -13.00
C GLN A 131 12.54 0.99 -13.87
N ALA A 132 12.16 2.14 -14.45
CA ALA A 132 13.08 2.99 -15.22
C ALA A 132 14.18 3.63 -14.36
N ASN A 133 13.88 4.01 -13.10
CA ASN A 133 14.86 4.57 -12.18
C ASN A 133 15.75 3.51 -11.50
N GLU A 134 15.26 2.28 -11.34
CA GLU A 134 16.01 1.16 -10.74
C GLU A 134 17.12 0.67 -11.67
N THR A 135 16.90 0.74 -12.99
CA THR A 135 17.91 0.46 -14.02
C THR A 135 19.02 1.52 -14.08
N SER A 136 18.81 2.73 -13.56
CA SER A 136 19.79 3.82 -13.57
C SER A 136 20.48 4.10 -12.22
N ARG A 137 20.06 3.44 -11.12
CA ARG A 137 20.62 3.70 -9.78
C ARG A 137 21.93 2.91 -9.59
N PRO A 138 23.08 3.56 -9.34
CA PRO A 138 24.34 2.83 -9.13
C PRO A 138 24.26 2.01 -7.84
N LYS A 139 24.45 0.69 -7.95
CA LYS A 139 24.55 -0.22 -6.80
C LYS A 139 25.92 -0.08 -6.15
N GLY A 140 26.14 1.00 -5.41
CA GLY A 140 27.30 1.18 -4.54
C GLY A 140 26.96 0.78 -3.11
N GLN A 141 27.84 0.02 -2.44
CA GLN A 141 27.70 -0.25 -1.01
C GLN A 141 27.76 1.08 -0.24
N PRO A 142 26.80 1.38 0.66
CA PRO A 142 26.88 2.56 1.51
C PRO A 142 28.23 2.55 2.25
N PRO A 143 28.99 3.64 2.25
CA PRO A 143 30.24 3.69 3.02
C PRO A 143 29.92 3.42 4.49
N LYS A 144 30.60 2.43 5.06
CA LYS A 144 30.43 2.07 6.47
C LYS A 144 30.92 3.24 7.32
N ARG A 145 29.99 3.98 7.93
CA ARG A 145 30.33 4.94 8.99
C ARG A 145 30.43 4.17 10.31
N SER A 146 31.59 4.26 10.93
CA SER A 146 31.84 3.72 12.26
C SER A 146 31.68 4.82 13.31
N LEU A 147 31.54 4.44 14.59
CA LEU A 147 31.53 5.39 15.70
C LEU A 147 32.83 6.21 15.81
N ALA A 148 33.91 5.76 15.15
CA ALA A 148 35.18 6.48 15.08
C ALA A 148 35.16 7.63 14.05
N ASP A 149 34.11 7.74 13.22
CA ASP A 149 33.98 8.76 12.17
C ASP A 149 33.11 9.96 12.60
N LEU A 150 32.75 10.05 13.88
CA LEU A 150 32.04 11.19 14.47
C LEU A 150 33.06 12.25 14.97
N PRO A 151 32.85 13.54 14.67
CA PRO A 151 33.68 14.64 15.17
C PRO A 151 33.54 14.85 16.68
#